data_AF-A0A486SYP0-F1
#
_entry.id   AF-A0A486SYP0-F1
#
_cell.length_a   1.000
_cell.length_b   1.000
_cell.length_c   1.000
_cell.angle_alpha   90.00
_cell.angle_beta   90.00
_cell.angle_gamma   90.00
#
_symmetry.space_group_name_H-M   'P 1'
#
loop_
_entity.id
_entity.type
_entity.pdbx_description
1 polymer ?
#
loop_
_entity_poly.entity_id
_entity_poly.type
_entity_poly.pdbx_seq_one_letter_code
_entity_poly.pdbx_strand_id
1 'polypeptide(L)'
;MKFEEWLSQQNGVIEVDCGCVTTEAFYHWMRVAYEAGNSPVIPDGYVMVPKEPTEEMLQTSYREASVYSPTAYRAMIAAAPQEAINALIHLVSRNEREVK
;
A
#
# COMPACT_ATOMS: atom_id res chain seq x y z
N MET A 1 16.59 -4.15 -4.23
CA MET A 1 17.17 -3.62 -2.98
C MET A 1 16.09 -3.69 -1.91
N LYS A 2 16.39 -4.19 -0.72
CA LYS A 2 15.40 -4.19 0.38
C LYS A 2 15.27 -2.77 0.96
N PHE A 3 14.10 -2.44 1.52
CA PHE A 3 13.84 -1.13 2.12
C PHE A 3 14.93 -0.70 3.11
N GLU A 4 15.33 -1.60 4.01
CA GLU A 4 16.38 -1.36 5.00
C GLU A 4 17.77 -1.07 4.37
N GLU A 5 18.09 -1.75 3.26
CA GLU A 5 19.34 -1.53 2.53
C GLU A 5 19.34 -0.16 1.85
N TRP A 6 18.21 0.24 1.28
CA TRP A 6 18.04 1.58 0.70
C TRP A 6 18.09 2.68 1.76
N LEU A 7 17.40 2.47 2.90
CA LEU A 7 17.41 3.39 4.03
C LEU A 7 18.82 3.63 4.55
N SER A 8 19.62 2.56 4.67
CA SER A 8 21.01 2.67 5.14
C SER A 8 21.92 3.51 4.23
N GLN A 9 21.50 3.73 2.97
CA GLN A 9 22.22 4.57 2.01
C GLN A 9 21.83 6.04 2.11
N GLN A 10 20.73 6.38 2.79
CA GLN A 10 20.29 7.76 2.97
C GLN A 10 21.10 8.38 4.11
N ASN A 11 22.23 8.99 3.76
CA ASN A 11 23.14 9.70 4.66
C ASN A 11 23.07 11.23 4.48
N GLY A 12 22.03 11.72 3.80
CA GLY A 12 21.72 13.14 3.71
C GLY A 12 21.35 13.70 5.08
N VAL A 13 21.93 14.84 5.44
CA VAL A 13 21.56 15.56 6.66
C VAL A 13 20.16 16.13 6.47
N ILE A 14 19.21 15.72 7.32
CA ILE A 14 17.91 16.37 7.40
C ILE A 14 18.08 17.58 8.30
N GLU A 15 17.99 18.78 7.73
CA GLU A 15 17.99 20.01 8.52
C GLU A 15 16.74 20.02 9.42
N VAL A 16 16.97 19.95 10.72
CA VAL A 16 15.94 20.02 11.75
C VAL A 16 16.02 21.39 12.42
N ASP A 17 14.93 22.16 12.36
CA ASP A 17 14.78 23.36 13.17
C ASP A 17 14.13 22.96 14.50
N CYS A 18 14.79 23.23 15.63
CA CYS A 18 14.35 22.88 16.98
C CYS A 18 13.93 21.40 17.23
N GLY A 19 14.42 20.47 16.40
CA GLY A 19 14.05 19.05 16.46
C GLY A 19 12.82 18.67 15.62
N CYS A 20 12.25 19.64 14.90
CA CYS A 20 11.18 19.44 13.93
C CYS A 20 11.76 19.39 12.52
N VAL A 21 11.29 18.44 11.71
CA VAL A 21 11.55 18.44 10.27
C VAL A 21 10.52 19.35 9.61
N THR A 22 10.94 20.22 8.69
CA THR A 22 9.99 21.06 7.95
C THR A 22 9.07 20.18 7.11
N THR A 23 7.85 20.66 6.87
CA THR A 23 6.87 19.97 6.03
C THR A 23 7.43 19.70 4.63
N GLU A 24 8.19 20.64 4.08
CA GLU A 24 8.88 20.51 2.80
C GLU A 24 9.91 19.37 2.80
N ALA A 25 10.77 19.30 3.82
CA ALA A 25 11.76 18.24 3.95
C ALA A 25 11.09 16.87 4.13
N PHE A 26 10.01 16.80 4.92
CA PHE A 26 9.24 15.56 5.09
C PHE A 26 8.65 15.06 3.76
N TYR A 27 7.96 15.93 3.01
CA TYR A 27 7.37 15.55 1.73
C TYR A 27 8.43 15.21 0.66
N HIS A 28 9.57 15.90 0.66
CA HIS A 28 10.69 15.58 -0.21
C HIS A 28 11.16 14.14 0.00
N TRP A 29 11.46 13.76 1.24
CA TRP A 29 11.96 12.40 1.54
C TRP A 29 10.91 11.30 1.32
N MET A 30 9.62 11.57 1.59
CA MET A 30 8.56 10.63 1.22
C MET A 30 8.49 10.40 -0.29
N ARG A 31 8.62 11.47 -1.09
CA ARG A 31 8.60 11.37 -2.55
C ARG A 31 9.78 10.54 -3.06
N VAL A 32 10.98 10.80 -2.55
CA VAL A 32 12.20 10.03 -2.90
C VAL A 32 12.04 8.54 -2.57
N ALA A 33 11.48 8.22 -1.41
CA ALA A 33 11.18 6.83 -1.05
C ALA A 33 10.15 6.19 -1.97
N TYR A 34 9.11 6.94 -2.33
CA TYR A 34 8.04 6.49 -3.21
C TYR A 34 8.54 6.22 -4.64
N GLU A 35 9.25 7.17 -5.23
CA GLU A 35 9.83 7.08 -6.58
C GLU A 35 10.87 5.96 -6.68
N ALA A 36 11.59 5.66 -5.60
CA ALA A 36 12.52 4.55 -5.53
C ALA A 36 11.83 3.17 -5.35
N GLY A 37 10.49 3.11 -5.29
CA GLY A 37 9.73 1.87 -5.10
C GLY A 37 9.87 1.28 -3.70
N ASN A 38 10.29 2.10 -2.73
CA ASN A 38 10.59 1.71 -1.35
C ASN A 38 9.42 2.00 -0.38
N SER A 39 8.23 2.26 -0.92
CA SER A 39 6.98 2.25 -0.14
C SER A 39 6.78 0.87 0.50
N PRO A 40 6.12 0.74 1.67
CA PRO A 40 5.74 -0.55 2.23
C PRO A 40 5.00 -1.38 1.18
N VAL A 41 5.69 -2.37 0.61
CA VAL A 41 5.14 -3.28 -0.38
C VAL A 41 4.35 -4.35 0.36
N ILE A 42 3.15 -4.67 -0.12
CA ILE A 42 2.41 -5.85 0.32
C ILE A 42 3.27 -7.07 0.00
N PRO A 43 3.68 -7.90 0.99
CA PRO A 43 4.59 -9.01 0.73
C PRO A 43 4.02 -10.01 -0.29
N ASP A 44 4.90 -10.73 -0.98
CA ASP A 44 4.48 -11.77 -1.92
C ASP A 44 3.58 -12.80 -1.23
N GLY A 45 2.45 -13.11 -1.87
CA GLY A 45 1.42 -14.01 -1.32
C GLY A 45 0.40 -13.35 -0.39
N TYR A 46 0.50 -12.03 -0.15
CA TYR A 46 -0.50 -11.25 0.57
C TYR A 46 -1.32 -10.39 -0.41
N VAL A 47 -2.55 -10.05 -0.01
CA VAL A 47 -3.46 -9.18 -0.76
C VAL A 47 -4.17 -8.25 0.22
N MET A 48 -4.38 -7.00 -0.20
CA MET A 48 -5.14 -6.04 0.61
C MET A 48 -6.62 -6.32 0.50
N VAL A 49 -7.28 -6.40 1.66
CA VAL A 49 -8.72 -6.57 1.79
C VAL A 49 -9.24 -5.64 2.89
N PRO A 50 -10.53 -5.28 2.87
CA PRO A 50 -11.15 -4.58 3.98
C PRO A 50 -10.94 -5.31 5.29
N LYS A 51 -10.71 -4.56 6.38
CA LYS A 51 -10.60 -5.12 7.72
C LYS A 51 -11.90 -5.83 8.12
N GLU A 52 -13.03 -5.20 7.84
CA GLU A 52 -14.36 -5.77 8.02
C GLU A 52 -14.87 -6.26 6.66
N PRO A 53 -15.26 -7.54 6.52
CA PRO A 53 -15.70 -8.08 5.25
C PRO A 53 -17.01 -7.42 4.81
N THR A 54 -17.12 -7.15 3.50
CA THR A 54 -18.37 -6.63 2.93
C THR A 54 -19.42 -7.74 2.86
N GLU A 55 -20.70 -7.35 2.72
CA GLU A 55 -21.78 -8.32 2.53
C GLU A 55 -21.52 -9.21 1.30
N GLU A 56 -21.02 -8.65 0.21
CA GLU A 56 -20.69 -9.41 -1.00
C GLU A 56 -19.59 -10.45 -0.78
N MET A 57 -18.55 -10.10 0.00
CA MET A 57 -17.50 -11.03 0.41
C MET A 57 -18.10 -12.21 1.19
N LEU A 58 -18.97 -11.93 2.17
CA LEU A 58 -19.62 -12.94 3.01
C LEU A 58 -20.56 -13.85 2.20
N GLN A 59 -21.40 -13.26 1.34
CA GLN A 59 -22.34 -13.99 0.49
C GLN A 59 -21.62 -14.90 -0.51
N THR A 60 -20.50 -14.43 -1.07
CA THR A 60 -19.71 -15.23 -2.02
C THR A 60 -19.00 -16.38 -1.31
N SER A 61 -18.47 -16.15 -0.12
CA SER A 61 -17.95 -17.22 0.74
C SER A 61 -19.01 -18.30 0.98
N TYR A 62 -20.21 -17.91 1.42
CA TYR A 62 -21.31 -18.84 1.75
C TYR A 62 -21.82 -19.65 0.56
N ARG A 63 -21.89 -19.03 -0.63
CA ARG A 63 -22.32 -19.71 -1.86
C ARG A 63 -21.35 -20.80 -2.30
N GLU A 64 -20.06 -20.58 -2.14
CA GLU A 64 -19.02 -21.48 -2.65
C GLU A 64 -18.74 -22.65 -1.70
N ALA A 65 -18.77 -22.42 -0.39
CA ALA A 65 -18.67 -23.49 0.60
C ALA A 65 -19.17 -23.05 1.98
N SER A 66 -19.37 -24.03 2.88
CA SER A 66 -19.89 -23.79 4.22
C SER A 66 -18.84 -23.19 5.18
N VAL A 67 -18.06 -24.03 5.87
CA VAL A 67 -17.17 -23.63 6.97
C VAL A 67 -15.77 -24.23 6.75
N TYR A 68 -14.71 -23.46 7.04
CA TYR A 68 -13.30 -23.90 6.94
C TYR A 68 -12.89 -24.42 5.55
N SER A 69 -13.38 -23.80 4.48
CA SER A 69 -13.03 -24.19 3.10
C SER A 69 -12.03 -23.22 2.47
N PRO A 70 -10.90 -23.71 1.91
CA PRO A 70 -10.00 -22.90 1.10
C PRO A 70 -10.70 -22.26 -0.12
N THR A 71 -11.73 -22.92 -0.66
CA THR A 71 -12.52 -22.40 -1.79
C THR A 71 -13.33 -21.18 -1.37
N ALA A 72 -14.01 -21.25 -0.22
CA ALA A 72 -14.75 -20.11 0.34
C ALA A 72 -13.81 -18.92 0.61
N TYR A 73 -12.64 -19.17 1.19
CA TYR A 73 -11.65 -18.12 1.45
C TYR A 73 -11.18 -17.44 0.16
N ARG A 74 -10.82 -18.21 -0.88
CA ARG A 74 -10.41 -17.64 -2.18
C ARG A 74 -11.50 -16.81 -2.82
N ALA A 75 -12.75 -17.29 -2.75
CA ALA A 75 -13.89 -16.58 -3.32
C ALA A 75 -14.19 -15.28 -2.57
N MET A 76 -14.08 -15.30 -1.23
CA MET A 76 -14.20 -14.11 -0.39
C MET A 76 -13.14 -13.06 -0.73
N ILE A 77 -11.89 -13.47 -0.90
CA ILE A 77 -10.78 -12.58 -1.29
C ILE A 77 -11.00 -12.01 -2.69
N ALA A 78 -11.49 -12.81 -3.64
CA ALA A 78 -11.77 -12.36 -5.00
C ALA A 78 -12.91 -11.33 -5.07
N ALA A 79 -13.87 -11.40 -4.15
CA ALA A 79 -14.97 -10.46 -4.01
C ALA A 79 -14.60 -9.20 -3.21
N ALA A 80 -13.36 -9.08 -2.71
CA ALA A 80 -12.95 -7.89 -1.98
C ALA A 80 -12.89 -6.66 -2.92
N PRO A 81 -13.39 -5.49 -2.47
CA PRO A 81 -13.37 -4.27 -3.27
C PRO A 81 -11.94 -3.85 -3.59
N GLN A 82 -11.60 -3.83 -4.88
CA GLN A 82 -10.25 -3.51 -5.36
C GLN A 82 -10.05 -2.01 -5.59
N GLU A 83 -11.10 -1.19 -5.47
CA GLU A 83 -11.02 0.25 -5.76
C GLU A 83 -10.04 0.99 -4.83
N ALA A 84 -9.84 0.52 -3.59
CA ALA A 84 -8.88 1.11 -2.66
C ALA A 84 -7.42 0.96 -3.13
N ILE A 85 -7.09 -0.15 -3.80
CA ILE A 85 -5.76 -0.40 -4.37
C ILE A 85 -5.58 0.44 -5.65
N ASN A 86 -6.60 0.49 -6.50
CA ASN A 86 -6.57 1.26 -7.74
C ASN A 86 -6.52 2.78 -7.49
N ALA A 87 -7.16 3.27 -6.43
CA ALA A 87 -7.11 4.68 -6.04
C ALA A 87 -5.68 5.12 -5.63
N LEU A 88 -4.92 4.26 -4.95
CA LEU A 88 -3.51 4.52 -4.64
C LEU A 88 -2.65 4.58 -5.92
N ILE A 89 -2.88 3.68 -6.88
CA ILE A 89 -2.18 3.70 -8.18
C ILE A 89 -2.50 4.98 -8.96
N HIS A 90 -3.75 5.47 -8.92
CA HIS A 90 -4.16 6.70 -9.59
C HIS A 90 -3.61 7.97 -8.93
N LEU A 91 -3.54 8.03 -7.60
CA LEU A 91 -2.92 9.16 -6.89
C LEU A 91 -1.44 9.30 -7.26
N VAL A 92 -0.77 8.18 -7.44
CA VAL A 92 0.63 8.09 -7.82
C VAL A 92 0.83 8.50 -9.27
N SER A 93 0.01 7.96 -10.17
CA SER A 93 0.05 8.27 -11.62
C SER A 93 -0.36 9.72 -11.94
N ARG A 94 -1.06 10.40 -11.02
CA ARG A 94 -1.39 11.83 -11.15
C ARG A 94 -0.19 12.70 -10.77
N ASN A 95 0.53 12.35 -9.70
CA ASN A 95 1.73 13.08 -9.28
C ASN A 95 2.86 13.00 -10.33
N GLU A 96 2.96 11.94 -11.13
CA GLU A 96 3.96 11.84 -12.21
C GLU A 96 3.68 12.77 -13.41
N ARG A 97 2.41 13.15 -13.63
CA ARG A 97 2.02 14.04 -14.74
C ARG A 97 2.14 15.53 -14.40
N GLU A 98 2.10 15.88 -13.12
CA GLU A 98 2.26 17.26 -12.63
C GLU A 98 3.73 17.68 -12.46
N VAL A 99 4.68 16.77 -12.73
CA VAL A 99 6.14 17.00 -12.64
C VAL A 99 6.79 17.16 -14.04
N LYS A 100 6.00 17.22 -15.11
CA LYS A 100 6.46 17.63 -16.45
C LYS A 100 6.03 19.06 -16.75
#